data_AF-A0A945CCZ2-F1
#
_entry.id   AF-A0A945CCZ2-F1
#
_cell.length_a   1.000
_cell.length_b   1.000
_cell.length_c   1.000
_cell.angle_alpha   90.00
_cell.angle_beta   90.00
_cell.angle_gamma   90.00
#
_symmetry.space_group_name_H-M   'P 1'
#
loop_
_entity.id
_entity.type
_entity.pdbx_description
1 polymer ?
#
loop_
_entity_poly.entity_id
_entity_poly.type
_entity_poly.pdbx_seq_one_letter_code
_entity_poly.pdbx_strand_id
1 'polypeptide(L)'
;MSFRIEEKIPMTVSDSNQFLQSLKDQGLEILFPKRAIQSNYFDSSNYSLYRDSEEGLLPRKKIRIRHYPQAASIQQNLEIKISSIEGRHKNSIALSDIKAKRINKLGYFDPVYGLLEKKVSICYLREYFLFQGIRITRDSKILYQELGHKSNYYFEKDSVVEIKASKNTSVDFLLKIIPSQRRRFSKYCNAIKYLKMV
;
A
#
# COMPACT_ATOMS: atom_id res chain seq x y z
N MET A 1 -0.75 21.73 -5.87
CA MET A 1 -0.52 20.27 -5.72
C MET A 1 0.84 19.93 -6.32
N SER A 2 1.72 19.21 -5.61
CA SER A 2 2.99 18.78 -6.21
C SER A 2 2.82 17.42 -6.87
N PHE A 3 2.89 17.39 -8.20
CA PHE A 3 2.97 16.14 -8.95
C PHE A 3 4.31 15.45 -8.62
N ARG A 4 4.27 14.14 -8.46
CA ARG A 4 5.44 13.32 -8.17
C ARG A 4 5.37 11.99 -8.91
N ILE A 5 6.53 11.44 -9.23
CA ILE A 5 6.64 10.11 -9.81
C ILE A 5 6.54 9.10 -8.67
N GLU A 6 5.66 8.10 -8.81
CA GLU A 6 5.53 6.99 -7.87
C GLU A 6 5.57 5.66 -8.62
N GLU A 7 6.60 4.86 -8.36
CA GLU A 7 6.75 3.53 -8.95
C GLU A 7 6.81 2.47 -7.86
N LYS A 8 6.23 1.30 -8.13
CA LYS A 8 6.33 0.12 -7.27
C LYS A 8 6.90 -1.02 -8.08
N ILE A 9 7.91 -1.66 -7.51
CA ILE A 9 8.73 -2.64 -8.19
C ILE A 9 8.80 -3.85 -7.27
N PRO A 10 8.02 -4.90 -7.58
CA PRO A 10 8.14 -6.18 -6.90
C PRO A 10 9.50 -6.79 -7.25
N MET A 11 10.18 -7.30 -6.24
CA MET A 11 11.51 -7.89 -6.34
C MET A 11 11.57 -9.07 -5.40
N THR A 12 12.34 -10.10 -5.76
CA THR A 12 12.66 -11.15 -4.79
C THR A 12 13.34 -10.52 -3.57
N VAL A 13 13.25 -11.18 -2.42
CA VAL A 13 13.89 -10.67 -1.19
C VAL A 13 15.39 -10.46 -1.41
N SER A 14 16.05 -11.38 -2.12
CA SER A 14 17.47 -11.29 -2.46
C SER A 14 17.77 -10.07 -3.32
N ASP A 15 17.04 -9.87 -4.42
CA ASP A 15 17.28 -8.74 -5.34
C ASP A 15 17.08 -7.40 -4.63
N SER A 16 16.04 -7.31 -3.78
CA SER A 16 15.79 -6.10 -3.00
C SER A 16 16.89 -5.80 -1.99
N ASN A 17 17.53 -6.83 -1.43
CA ASN A 17 18.67 -6.68 -0.52
C ASN A 17 19.89 -6.17 -1.29
N GLN A 18 20.20 -6.80 -2.43
CA GLN A 18 21.32 -6.39 -3.29
C GLN A 18 21.14 -4.95 -3.78
N PHE A 19 19.94 -4.59 -4.20
CA PHE A 19 19.59 -3.23 -4.62
C PHE A 19 19.78 -2.20 -3.50
N LEU A 20 19.27 -2.47 -2.29
CA LEU A 20 19.46 -1.53 -1.19
C LEU A 20 20.93 -1.45 -0.73
N GLN A 21 21.67 -2.56 -0.82
CA GLN A 21 23.09 -2.57 -0.49
C GLN A 21 23.90 -1.75 -1.49
N SER A 22 23.64 -1.88 -2.79
CA SER A 22 24.34 -1.09 -3.82
C SER A 22 24.11 0.42 -3.67
N LEU A 23 22.91 0.83 -3.22
CA LEU A 23 22.63 2.23 -2.91
C LEU A 23 23.27 2.68 -1.60
N LYS A 24 23.38 1.80 -0.61
CA LYS A 24 24.05 2.10 0.66
C LYS A 24 25.50 2.52 0.42
N ASP A 25 26.18 1.85 -0.49
CA ASP A 25 27.55 2.17 -0.87
C ASP A 25 27.66 3.50 -1.64
N GLN A 26 26.54 4.06 -2.11
CA GLN A 26 26.43 5.33 -2.84
C GLN A 26 25.81 6.48 -2.02
N GLY A 27 25.62 6.29 -0.71
CA GLY A 27 25.07 7.33 0.18
C GLY A 27 23.56 7.24 0.43
N LEU A 28 22.98 6.05 0.42
CA LEU A 28 21.60 5.84 0.91
C LEU A 28 21.50 6.12 2.41
N GLU A 29 20.57 6.98 2.78
CA GLU A 29 20.29 7.33 4.17
C GLU A 29 19.03 6.63 4.68
N ILE A 30 19.00 6.25 5.96
CA ILE A 30 17.80 5.76 6.62
C ILE A 30 16.95 6.97 7.04
N LEU A 31 15.75 7.09 6.47
CA LEU A 31 14.87 8.22 6.72
C LEU A 31 14.05 8.06 8.01
N PHE A 32 13.62 6.84 8.31
CA PHE A 32 12.83 6.51 9.50
C PHE A 32 13.13 5.08 9.96
N PRO A 33 12.95 4.78 11.27
CA PRO A 33 13.06 3.41 11.75
C PRO A 33 12.05 2.50 11.06
N LYS A 34 12.40 1.22 10.94
CA LYS A 34 11.55 0.15 10.42
C LYS A 34 10.25 0.05 11.24
N ARG A 35 9.11 -0.11 10.57
CA ARG A 35 7.80 -0.19 11.24
C ARG A 35 6.95 -1.33 10.70
N ALA A 36 6.28 -2.04 11.60
CA ALA A 36 5.14 -2.86 11.24
C ALA A 36 3.93 -1.98 10.90
N ILE A 37 3.21 -2.35 9.85
CA ILE A 37 1.99 -1.66 9.41
C ILE A 37 0.92 -2.72 9.19
N GLN A 38 -0.29 -2.43 9.65
CA GLN A 38 -1.48 -3.20 9.36
C GLN A 38 -2.53 -2.32 8.70
N SER A 39 -3.21 -2.84 7.68
CA SER A 39 -4.26 -2.14 6.94
C SER A 39 -5.42 -3.06 6.66
N ASN A 40 -6.60 -2.73 7.17
CA ASN A 40 -7.85 -3.40 6.87
C ASN A 40 -8.52 -2.69 5.69
N TYR A 41 -8.72 -3.38 4.58
CA TYR A 41 -9.39 -2.84 3.39
C TYR A 41 -10.88 -3.16 3.41
N PHE A 42 -11.64 -2.20 2.90
CA PHE A 42 -13.09 -2.27 2.81
C PHE A 42 -13.51 -2.36 1.34
N ASP A 43 -14.55 -3.13 1.08
CA ASP A 43 -15.13 -3.31 -0.26
C ASP A 43 -16.63 -3.58 -0.15
N SER A 44 -17.36 -3.43 -1.25
CA SER A 44 -18.77 -3.79 -1.30
C SER A 44 -18.94 -5.31 -1.19
N SER A 45 -20.16 -5.78 -0.95
CA SER A 45 -20.49 -7.21 -0.98
C SER A 45 -20.09 -7.87 -2.30
N ASN A 46 -20.18 -7.13 -3.41
CA ASN A 46 -19.89 -7.59 -4.76
C ASN A 46 -18.45 -7.29 -5.24
N TYR A 47 -17.57 -6.83 -4.35
CA TYR A 47 -16.18 -6.49 -4.65
C TYR A 47 -16.01 -5.40 -5.73
N SER A 48 -16.88 -4.40 -5.73
CA SER A 48 -16.91 -3.34 -6.74
C SER A 48 -15.60 -2.54 -6.78
N LEU A 49 -15.02 -2.19 -5.62
CA LEU A 49 -13.76 -1.42 -5.58
C LEU A 49 -12.59 -2.22 -6.14
N TYR A 50 -12.60 -3.54 -5.93
CA TYR A 50 -11.62 -4.45 -6.49
C TYR A 50 -11.75 -4.52 -8.02
N ARG A 51 -12.97 -4.75 -8.54
CA ARG A 51 -13.24 -4.85 -9.98
C ARG A 51 -12.84 -3.58 -10.72
N ASP A 52 -13.30 -2.41 -10.25
CA ASP A 52 -12.90 -1.11 -10.80
C ASP A 52 -11.38 -0.92 -10.79
N SER A 53 -10.72 -1.39 -9.73
CA SER A 53 -9.26 -1.33 -9.64
C SER A 53 -8.57 -2.21 -10.68
N GLU A 54 -9.06 -3.42 -10.90
CA GLU A 54 -8.48 -4.39 -11.84
C GLU A 54 -8.72 -4.01 -13.29
N GLU A 55 -9.94 -3.57 -13.62
CA GLU A 55 -10.32 -3.08 -14.95
C GLU A 55 -9.73 -1.71 -15.26
N GLY A 56 -9.27 -0.98 -14.23
CA GLY A 56 -8.64 0.32 -14.39
C GLY A 56 -9.63 1.48 -14.53
N LEU A 57 -10.90 1.28 -14.17
CA LEU A 57 -11.96 2.28 -14.24
C LEU A 57 -11.62 3.54 -13.42
N LEU A 58 -12.17 4.67 -13.86
CA LEU A 58 -12.02 5.98 -13.24
C LEU A 58 -13.39 6.68 -13.15
N PRO A 59 -13.71 7.36 -12.04
CA PRO A 59 -12.94 7.41 -10.80
C PRO A 59 -13.07 6.10 -10.01
N ARG A 60 -11.99 5.68 -9.35
CA ARG A 60 -11.99 4.50 -8.46
C ARG A 60 -11.43 4.80 -7.09
N LYS A 61 -11.84 4.02 -6.09
CA LYS A 61 -11.42 4.21 -4.69
C LYS A 61 -10.73 2.97 -4.11
N LYS A 62 -9.86 3.21 -3.14
CA LYS A 62 -9.39 2.20 -2.18
C LYS A 62 -9.54 2.77 -0.78
N ILE A 63 -10.34 2.09 0.05
CA ILE A 63 -10.70 2.54 1.38
C ILE A 63 -10.13 1.56 2.40
N ARG A 64 -9.45 2.08 3.42
CA ARG A 64 -8.81 1.26 4.45
C ARG A 64 -8.74 1.96 5.79
N ILE A 65 -8.78 1.18 6.87
CA ILE A 65 -8.30 1.61 8.18
C ILE A 65 -6.88 1.09 8.34
N ARG A 66 -5.94 2.00 8.62
CA ARG A 66 -4.53 1.68 8.84
C ARG A 66 -4.12 2.05 10.25
N HIS A 67 -3.32 1.19 10.87
CA HIS A 67 -2.66 1.47 12.15
C HIS A 67 -1.25 0.88 12.19
N TYR A 68 -0.51 1.25 13.24
CA TYR A 68 0.85 0.80 13.51
C TYR A 68 0.81 -0.10 14.74
N PRO A 69 0.83 -1.44 14.59
CA PRO A 69 0.62 -2.37 15.70
C PRO A 69 1.69 -2.30 16.80
N GLN A 70 2.87 -1.78 16.50
CA GLN A 70 3.99 -1.65 17.45
C GLN A 70 4.16 -0.22 17.99
N ALA A 71 3.22 0.69 17.72
CA ALA A 71 3.29 2.05 18.26
C ALA A 71 2.85 2.07 19.74
N ALA A 72 3.45 2.95 20.53
CA ALA A 72 3.11 3.12 21.95
C ALA A 72 1.63 3.47 22.17
N SER A 73 1.02 4.19 21.23
CA SER A 73 -0.42 4.43 21.18
C SER A 73 -1.00 3.95 19.84
N ILE A 74 -2.10 3.20 19.89
CA ILE A 74 -2.78 2.68 18.69
C ILE A 74 -3.56 3.83 18.04
N GLN A 75 -2.90 4.56 17.15
CA GLN A 75 -3.57 5.52 16.27
C GLN A 75 -4.10 4.82 15.03
N GLN A 76 -5.40 4.97 14.76
CA GLN A 76 -6.06 4.41 13.60
C GLN A 76 -6.48 5.52 12.63
N ASN A 77 -6.12 5.37 11.36
CA ASN A 77 -6.47 6.34 10.32
C ASN A 77 -7.36 5.69 9.29
N LEU A 78 -8.51 6.30 9.01
CA LEU A 78 -9.30 6.02 7.81
C LEU A 78 -8.62 6.71 6.64
N GLU A 79 -8.07 5.92 5.72
CA GLU A 79 -7.46 6.41 4.50
C GLU A 79 -8.36 6.10 3.29
N ILE A 80 -8.69 7.14 2.53
CA ILE A 80 -9.44 7.04 1.26
C ILE A 80 -8.51 7.49 0.14
N LYS A 81 -8.17 6.58 -0.76
CA LYS A 81 -7.38 6.86 -1.97
C LYS A 81 -8.28 6.87 -3.17
N ILE A 82 -8.31 7.99 -3.89
CA ILE A 82 -9.12 8.20 -5.09
C ILE A 82 -8.15 8.34 -6.27
N SER A 83 -8.41 7.60 -7.33
CA SER A 83 -7.77 7.80 -8.64
C SER A 83 -8.84 8.27 -9.61
N SER A 84 -8.66 9.45 -10.20
CA SER A 84 -9.54 10.05 -11.20
C SER A 84 -8.72 10.46 -12.44
N ILE A 85 -9.39 11.07 -13.42
CA ILE A 85 -8.75 11.57 -14.64
C ILE A 85 -7.80 12.74 -14.31
N GLU A 86 -8.18 13.56 -13.32
CA GLU A 86 -7.44 14.74 -12.88
C GLU A 86 -6.22 14.38 -12.01
N GLY A 87 -6.17 13.15 -11.48
CA GLY A 87 -5.03 12.64 -10.74
C GLY A 87 -5.38 11.74 -9.57
N ARG A 88 -4.44 11.64 -8.62
CA ARG A 88 -4.57 10.79 -7.44
C ARG A 88 -4.63 11.62 -6.19
N HIS A 89 -5.70 11.41 -5.42
CA HIS A 89 -5.92 12.09 -4.14
C HIS A 89 -5.94 11.07 -3.00
N LYS A 90 -5.44 11.48 -1.84
CA LYS A 90 -5.52 10.68 -0.62
C LYS A 90 -6.02 11.55 0.52
N ASN A 91 -7.17 11.19 1.07
CA ASN A 91 -7.65 11.72 2.34
C ASN A 91 -7.25 10.76 3.48
N SER A 92 -6.92 11.31 4.64
CA SER A 92 -6.53 10.54 5.84
C SER A 92 -7.14 11.21 7.06
N ILE A 93 -8.05 10.52 7.72
CA ILE A 93 -8.79 11.03 8.88
C ILE A 93 -8.39 10.19 10.10
N ALA A 94 -7.90 10.85 11.14
CA ALA A 94 -7.63 10.18 12.42
C ALA A 94 -8.95 9.75 13.08
N LEU A 95 -9.02 8.51 13.54
CA LEU A 95 -10.17 7.94 14.22
C LEU A 95 -9.88 7.74 15.70
N SER A 96 -10.85 8.10 16.54
CA SER A 96 -10.94 7.57 17.90
C SER A 96 -11.16 6.06 17.87
N ASP A 97 -10.71 5.34 18.90
CA ASP A 97 -10.90 3.89 19.02
C ASP A 97 -12.36 3.45 18.89
N ILE A 98 -13.31 4.20 19.46
CA ILE A 98 -14.75 3.90 19.38
C ILE A 98 -15.22 3.92 17.93
N LYS A 99 -14.93 5.00 17.18
CA LYS A 99 -15.27 5.12 15.76
C LYS A 99 -14.62 4.03 14.93
N ALA A 100 -13.35 3.70 15.19
CA ALA A 100 -12.66 2.69 14.43
C ALA A 100 -13.21 1.28 14.70
N LYS A 101 -13.53 0.93 15.95
CA LYS A 101 -14.24 -0.30 16.30
C LYS A 101 -15.61 -0.38 15.61
N ARG A 102 -16.37 0.72 15.62
CA ARG A 102 -17.67 0.80 14.96
C ARG A 102 -17.55 0.55 13.45
N ILE A 103 -16.64 1.23 12.76
CA ILE A 103 -16.44 1.04 11.31
C ILE A 103 -15.96 -0.38 11.00
N ASN A 104 -15.03 -0.93 11.80
CA ASN A 104 -14.57 -2.30 11.60
C ASN A 104 -15.68 -3.34 11.80
N LYS A 105 -16.70 -3.07 12.64
CA LYS A 105 -17.81 -3.98 12.92
C LYS A 105 -18.99 -3.81 11.95
N LEU A 106 -19.35 -2.57 11.65
CA LEU A 106 -20.56 -2.24 10.88
C LEU A 106 -20.28 -1.90 9.42
N GLY A 107 -19.02 -1.70 9.05
CA GLY A 107 -18.63 -1.20 7.75
C GLY A 107 -18.52 0.33 7.66
N TYR A 108 -18.19 0.81 6.47
CA TYR A 108 -18.06 2.21 6.11
C TYR A 108 -19.02 2.54 4.97
N PHE A 109 -19.85 3.56 5.11
CA PHE A 109 -20.73 4.00 4.04
C PHE A 109 -19.98 4.95 3.09
N ASP A 110 -19.88 4.58 1.81
CA ASP A 110 -19.39 5.43 0.74
C ASP A 110 -20.56 5.87 -0.17
N PRO A 111 -20.69 7.16 -0.52
CA PRO A 111 -21.81 7.63 -1.34
C PRO A 111 -21.92 7.00 -2.74
N VAL A 112 -20.81 6.47 -3.28
CA VAL A 112 -20.77 5.89 -4.63
C VAL A 112 -20.96 4.37 -4.57
N TYR A 113 -20.29 3.72 -3.62
CA TYR A 113 -20.26 2.25 -3.54
C TYR A 113 -21.23 1.66 -2.50
N GLY A 114 -21.96 2.50 -1.76
CA GLY A 114 -22.86 2.07 -0.70
C GLY A 114 -22.12 1.58 0.55
N LEU A 115 -22.66 0.55 1.20
CA LEU A 115 -22.06 -0.02 2.40
C LEU A 115 -20.85 -0.88 2.05
N LEU A 116 -19.70 -0.55 2.65
CA LEU A 116 -18.44 -1.27 2.48
C LEU A 116 -18.07 -2.04 3.75
N GLU A 117 -17.80 -3.32 3.59
CA GLU A 117 -17.44 -4.24 4.65
C GLU A 117 -15.95 -4.50 4.66
N LYS A 118 -15.41 -4.83 5.83
CA LYS A 118 -13.99 -5.18 5.97
C LYS A 118 -13.73 -6.54 5.32
N LYS A 119 -12.93 -6.59 4.24
CA LYS A 119 -12.67 -7.84 3.49
C LYS A 119 -11.34 -8.48 3.82
N VAL A 120 -10.25 -7.71 3.72
CA VAL A 120 -8.89 -8.22 3.94
C VAL A 120 -8.07 -7.36 4.90
N SER A 121 -7.22 -8.01 5.70
CA SER A 121 -6.16 -7.38 6.47
C SER A 121 -4.82 -7.63 5.80
N ILE A 122 -4.02 -6.58 5.69
CA ILE A 122 -2.69 -6.64 5.09
C ILE A 122 -1.66 -6.14 6.11
N CYS A 123 -0.73 -7.02 6.48
CA CYS A 123 0.35 -6.73 7.41
C CYS A 123 1.70 -6.78 6.67
N TYR A 124 2.61 -5.87 6.98
CA TYR A 124 3.96 -5.86 6.39
C TYR A 124 4.93 -5.03 7.22
N LEU A 125 6.22 -5.24 6.99
CA LEU A 125 7.30 -4.43 7.54
C LEU A 125 7.77 -3.44 6.48
N ARG A 126 7.84 -2.15 6.85
CA ARG A 126 8.33 -1.10 5.97
C ARG A 126 9.62 -0.48 6.48
N GLU A 127 10.59 -0.39 5.59
CA GLU A 127 11.80 0.41 5.75
C GLU A 127 11.73 1.67 4.88
N TYR A 128 12.41 2.72 5.31
CA TYR A 128 12.35 4.05 4.71
C TYR A 128 13.75 4.57 4.48
N PHE A 129 14.01 5.00 3.26
CA PHE A 129 15.29 5.50 2.84
C PHE A 129 15.17 6.79 2.02
N LEU A 130 16.25 7.55 1.99
CA LEU A 130 16.44 8.72 1.15
C LEU A 130 17.73 8.55 0.35
N PHE A 131 17.67 8.76 -0.96
CA PHE A 131 18.81 8.67 -1.86
C PHE A 131 18.75 9.83 -2.85
N GLN A 132 19.70 10.76 -2.79
CA GLN A 132 19.78 11.89 -3.73
C GLN A 132 18.44 12.63 -3.91
N GLY A 133 17.73 12.89 -2.81
CA GLY A 133 16.40 13.55 -2.82
C GLY A 133 15.23 12.65 -3.25
N ILE A 134 15.48 11.39 -3.61
CA ILE A 134 14.47 10.37 -3.90
C ILE A 134 14.15 9.60 -2.63
N ARG A 135 12.86 9.53 -2.29
CA ARG A 135 12.40 8.69 -1.19
C ARG A 135 12.17 7.26 -1.70
N ILE A 136 12.79 6.31 -1.03
CA ILE A 136 12.67 4.88 -1.32
C ILE A 136 12.04 4.20 -0.10
N THR A 137 11.12 3.26 -0.32
CA THR A 137 10.64 2.39 0.75
C THR A 137 10.65 0.94 0.31
N ARG A 138 11.00 0.03 1.21
CA ARG A 138 10.86 -1.41 0.99
C ARG A 138 9.79 -1.98 1.89
N ASP A 139 8.83 -2.66 1.31
CA ASP A 139 7.84 -3.46 2.02
C ASP A 139 8.23 -4.93 1.94
N SER A 140 8.38 -5.57 3.11
CA SER A 140 8.76 -6.99 3.24
C SER A 140 7.81 -7.72 4.19
N LYS A 141 7.86 -9.06 4.16
CA LYS A 141 6.99 -9.95 4.96
C LYS A 141 5.52 -9.57 4.82
N ILE A 142 5.07 -9.36 3.57
CA ILE A 142 3.70 -8.93 3.30
C ILE A 142 2.80 -10.15 3.48
N LEU A 143 1.88 -10.06 4.44
CA LEU A 143 0.87 -11.06 4.75
C LEU A 143 -0.51 -10.52 4.32
N TYR A 144 -1.20 -11.28 3.49
CA TYR A 144 -2.60 -11.10 3.17
C TYR A 144 -3.44 -12.05 4.02
N GLN A 145 -4.47 -11.54 4.67
CA GLN A 145 -5.36 -12.30 5.54
C GLN A 145 -6.80 -11.96 5.21
N GLU A 146 -7.60 -12.97 4.91
CA GLU A 146 -9.05 -12.80 4.84
C GLU A 146 -9.63 -12.61 6.24
N LEU A 147 -10.56 -11.66 6.39
CA LEU A 147 -11.13 -11.33 7.70
C LEU A 147 -12.38 -12.14 8.05
N GLY A 148 -13.10 -12.66 7.06
CA GLY A 148 -14.22 -13.59 7.25
C GLY A 148 -13.76 -15.01 7.59
N HIS A 149 -12.64 -15.44 7.02
CA HIS A 149 -12.05 -16.78 7.21
C HIS A 149 -10.59 -16.66 7.63
N LYS A 150 -10.34 -16.63 8.95
CA LYS A 150 -8.98 -16.40 9.51
C LYS A 150 -7.93 -17.45 9.11
N SER A 151 -8.35 -18.64 8.71
CA SER A 151 -7.42 -19.67 8.19
C SER A 151 -6.95 -19.39 6.76
N ASN A 152 -7.64 -18.52 6.01
CA ASN A 152 -7.26 -18.17 4.64
C ASN A 152 -6.28 -17.00 4.65
N TYR A 153 -4.99 -17.31 4.50
CA TYR A 153 -3.91 -16.33 4.45
C TYR A 153 -2.87 -16.69 3.39
N TYR A 154 -2.15 -15.67 2.93
CA TYR A 154 -1.10 -15.81 1.93
C TYR A 154 0.08 -14.90 2.25
N PHE A 155 1.29 -15.46 2.21
CA PHE A 155 2.53 -14.69 2.31
C PHE A 155 3.03 -14.35 0.91
N GLU A 156 3.17 -13.05 0.64
CA GLU A 156 3.79 -12.56 -0.58
C GLU A 156 5.24 -13.03 -0.65
N LYS A 157 5.62 -13.59 -1.80
CA LYS A 157 6.99 -14.09 -2.03
C LYS A 157 7.97 -12.94 -2.24
N ASP A 158 7.49 -11.89 -2.90
CA ASP A 158 8.28 -10.73 -3.25
C ASP A 158 8.24 -9.67 -2.15
N SER A 159 9.34 -8.94 -2.06
CA SER A 159 9.34 -7.62 -1.44
C SER A 159 8.92 -6.57 -2.47
N VAL A 160 8.48 -5.40 -2.01
CA VAL A 160 8.06 -4.33 -2.91
C VAL A 160 8.84 -3.07 -2.58
N VAL A 161 9.67 -2.64 -3.52
CA VAL A 161 10.35 -1.35 -3.47
C VAL A 161 9.43 -0.30 -4.09
N GLU A 162 9.20 0.80 -3.38
CA GLU A 162 8.45 1.96 -3.86
C GLU A 162 9.38 3.18 -3.92
N ILE A 163 9.47 3.81 -5.10
CA ILE A 163 10.19 5.05 -5.31
C ILE A 163 9.21 6.23 -5.34
N LYS A 164 9.58 7.33 -4.71
CA LYS A 164 8.88 8.63 -4.80
C LYS A 164 9.89 9.71 -5.12
N ALA A 165 9.78 10.26 -6.33
CA ALA A 165 10.67 11.28 -6.85
C ALA A 165 9.89 12.51 -7.30
N SER A 166 10.57 13.65 -7.41
CA SER A 166 9.98 14.88 -7.98
C SER A 166 9.54 14.63 -9.42
N LYS A 167 8.52 15.36 -9.90
CA LYS A 167 8.12 15.31 -11.32
C LYS A 167 9.25 15.70 -12.28
N ASN A 168 10.22 16.49 -11.80
CA ASN A 168 11.37 16.96 -12.59
C ASN A 168 12.53 15.94 -12.59
N THR A 169 12.42 14.83 -11.86
CA THR A 169 13.46 13.80 -11.83
C THR A 169 13.49 13.07 -13.16
N SER A 170 14.68 12.95 -13.76
CA SER A 170 14.89 12.26 -15.03
C SER A 170 14.44 10.78 -14.94
N VAL A 171 13.66 10.34 -15.92
CA VAL A 171 13.24 8.94 -16.05
C VAL A 171 14.45 8.02 -16.25
N ASP A 172 15.46 8.47 -17.00
CA ASP A 172 16.69 7.71 -17.23
C ASP A 172 17.46 7.49 -15.94
N PHE A 173 17.44 8.46 -15.04
CA PHE A 173 18.04 8.32 -13.72
C PHE A 173 17.31 7.26 -12.88
N LEU A 174 15.97 7.27 -12.90
CA LEU A 174 15.16 6.24 -12.21
C LEU A 174 15.35 4.84 -12.81
N LEU A 175 15.49 4.75 -14.14
CA LEU A 175 15.78 3.51 -14.86
C LEU A 175 17.17 2.96 -14.54
N LYS A 176 18.18 3.83 -14.45
CA LYS A 176 19.54 3.47 -14.06
C LYS A 176 19.61 2.96 -12.62
N ILE A 177 18.88 3.60 -11.71
CA ILE A 177 18.86 3.20 -10.29
C ILE A 177 18.22 1.82 -10.11
N ILE A 178 17.10 1.54 -10.80
CA ILE A 178 16.40 0.25 -10.66
C ILE A 178 16.25 -0.44 -12.03
N PRO A 179 17.22 -1.30 -12.41
CA PRO A 179 17.15 -2.10 -13.62
C PRO A 179 16.27 -3.33 -13.39
N SER A 180 15.03 -3.13 -12.96
CA SER A 180 14.09 -4.23 -12.70
C SER A 180 12.76 -3.97 -13.39
N GLN A 181 12.07 -5.06 -13.73
CA GLN A 181 10.84 -4.96 -14.49
C GLN A 181 9.76 -4.26 -13.65
N ARG A 182 9.27 -3.14 -14.16
CA ARG A 182 8.14 -2.42 -13.58
C ARG A 182 6.88 -3.23 -13.83
N ARG A 183 6.17 -3.58 -12.76
CA ARG A 183 4.89 -4.29 -12.82
C ARG A 183 3.88 -3.60 -11.94
N ARG A 184 2.61 -3.61 -12.36
CA ARG A 184 1.51 -3.07 -11.55
C ARG A 184 1.43 -3.86 -10.25
N PHE A 185 1.61 -3.18 -9.12
CA PHE A 185 1.53 -3.81 -7.81
C PHE A 185 0.56 -3.09 -6.88
N SER A 186 -0.47 -3.83 -6.46
CA SER A 186 -1.49 -3.36 -5.53
C SER A 186 -1.70 -4.42 -4.46
N LYS A 187 -1.15 -4.19 -3.25
CA LYS A 187 -1.33 -5.10 -2.10
C LYS A 187 -2.80 -5.54 -1.92
N TYR A 188 -3.74 -4.61 -2.03
CA TYR A 188 -5.17 -4.90 -1.90
C TYR A 188 -5.69 -5.82 -3.01
N CYS A 189 -5.39 -5.51 -4.28
CA CYS A 189 -5.85 -6.34 -5.39
C CYS A 189 -5.19 -7.72 -5.35
N ASN A 190 -3.90 -7.77 -5.04
CA ASN A 190 -3.15 -9.01 -4.88
C ASN A 190 -3.71 -9.84 -3.72
N ALA A 191 -4.10 -9.22 -2.59
CA ALA A 191 -4.74 -9.92 -1.49
C ALA A 191 -6.02 -10.62 -1.95
N ILE A 192 -6.93 -9.91 -2.62
CA ILE A 192 -8.19 -10.51 -3.14
C ILE A 192 -7.90 -11.68 -4.09
N LYS A 193 -6.94 -11.52 -5.01
CA LYS A 193 -6.55 -12.57 -5.97
C LYS A 193 -5.93 -13.80 -5.30
N TYR A 194 -4.90 -13.62 -4.47
CA TYR A 194 -4.18 -14.74 -3.87
C TYR A 194 -4.99 -15.48 -2.82
N LEU A 195 -5.91 -14.78 -2.15
CA LEU A 195 -6.87 -15.39 -1.22
C LEU A 195 -8.08 -16.00 -1.92
N LYS A 196 -8.19 -15.88 -3.26
CA LYS A 196 -9.30 -16.42 -4.08
C LYS A 196 -10.69 -16.00 -3.59
N MET A 197 -10.85 -14.71 -3.27
CA MET A 197 -12.10 -14.17 -2.71
C MET A 197 -13.11 -13.73 -3.77
N VAL A 198 -12.70 -13.70 -5.05
CA VAL A 198 -13.49 -13.38 -6.25
C VAL A 198 -13.13 -14.37 -7.34
#